data_AF-A0A510IY88-F1
#
_entry.id   AF-A0A510IY88-F1
#
_cell.length_a   1.000
_cell.length_b   1.000
_cell.length_c   1.000
_cell.angle_alpha   90.00
_cell.angle_beta   90.00
_cell.angle_gamma   90.00
#
_symmetry.space_group_name_H-M   'P 1'
#
loop_
_entity.id
_entity.type
_entity.pdbx_description
1 polymer ?
#
loop_
_entity_poly.entity_id
_entity_poly.type
_entity_poly.pdbx_seq_one_letter_code
_entity_poly.pdbx_strand_id
1 'polypeptide(L)'
;MTRRRMDQLARGYAIVYSTANQTRNHYNMWLAEDTARRLKKQFEALYGEPMYTVGVGGSGGAIQQYLFAQNAPGLLDAAIPLYSYPDMVTQTIYAFDCEPLEYFFDVQDADNTRWGDAEERSVIQGLAANSNVNSRFNIISVAASLFDSRYRNRANGATECVEGWRGLVPLVNNPNFVHFFKSFSEDLFDKVHWTHWENLRQFYGAGENGYANTTWDNEGVQYGLKALVNGDISIDTFLKVNASIGGWKAQENQSDEKLWFLNGGLLPVRLSVWSEQNLNTGTIANPAKRSRASLEAINGVYRSGHVFLGDVEIPIVDMRHYLDKKPDMHHSSASFSARERIRRARGHAENQLIWMSHKDYNPLGEALDVIDRWMSNIVENPSKGVVGNRPEDAHDRCFDKKGNVLAAGSEVWNGEWNGLASGKCMREYPIHSTSRQEAGAPITDDVFKCALQPVERALAKGVYGPHTEEITGRIDDLLRIFPTGVCNYNEQDLARPKDQLIPRGIPVKIAGHLIDPDYRQGKVLQGASAEEAEIKSAPVSVPVEGVPEQEL
;
A
#
# COMPACT_ATOMS: atom_id res chain seq x y z
N MET A 1 25.94 9.86 5.44
CA MET A 1 25.38 9.78 4.09
C MET A 1 26.47 9.52 3.05
N THR A 2 27.55 10.30 3.01
CA THR A 2 28.74 10.11 2.14
C THR A 2 29.28 8.69 2.16
N ARG A 3 29.43 8.06 3.34
CA ARG A 3 29.84 6.64 3.44
C ARG A 3 28.89 5.65 2.76
N ARG A 4 27.59 5.95 2.69
CA ARG A 4 26.58 5.08 2.05
C ARG A 4 26.53 5.26 0.52
N ARG A 5 27.22 6.26 -0.02
CA ARG A 5 27.21 6.63 -1.45
C ARG A 5 28.62 6.75 -2.03
N MET A 6 29.61 6.08 -1.44
CA MET A 6 31.00 6.12 -1.91
C MET A 6 31.14 5.57 -3.32
N ASP A 7 30.40 4.51 -3.66
CA ASP A 7 30.38 3.95 -5.01
C ASP A 7 29.85 4.96 -6.03
N GLN A 8 28.73 5.64 -5.73
CA GLN A 8 28.19 6.68 -6.62
C GLN A 8 29.17 7.86 -6.78
N LEU A 9 29.81 8.30 -5.70
CA LEU A 9 30.86 9.33 -5.77
C LEU A 9 32.05 8.88 -6.64
N ALA A 10 32.48 7.62 -6.50
CA ALA A 10 33.56 7.05 -7.30
C ALA A 10 33.20 6.95 -8.80
N ARG A 11 31.91 6.77 -9.12
CA ARG A 11 31.36 6.79 -10.48
C ARG A 11 31.16 8.22 -11.04
N GLY A 12 31.47 9.26 -10.27
CA GLY A 12 31.38 10.65 -10.73
C GLY A 12 30.06 11.37 -10.42
N TYR A 13 29.14 10.75 -9.69
CA TYR A 13 27.91 11.42 -9.26
C TYR A 13 28.20 12.45 -8.17
N ALA A 14 27.56 13.61 -8.27
CA ALA A 14 27.40 14.51 -7.14
C ALA A 14 26.27 14.00 -6.22
N ILE A 15 26.49 14.05 -4.90
CA ILE A 15 25.48 13.67 -3.92
C ILE A 15 24.86 14.93 -3.33
N VAL A 16 23.59 15.16 -3.66
CA VAL A 16 22.81 16.31 -3.22
C VAL A 16 21.74 15.84 -2.24
N TYR A 17 21.70 16.42 -1.04
CA TYR A 17 20.78 15.99 0.01
C TYR A 17 20.51 17.08 1.06
N SER A 18 19.29 17.07 1.61
CA SER A 18 18.88 17.87 2.77
C SER A 18 18.26 17.00 3.85
N THR A 19 18.46 17.34 5.13
CA THR A 19 17.75 16.71 6.26
C THR A 19 16.25 16.98 6.21
N ALA A 20 15.81 18.07 5.58
CA ALA A 20 14.40 18.35 5.32
C ALA A 20 13.79 17.49 4.19
N ASN A 21 14.57 16.62 3.55
CA ASN A 21 14.07 15.55 2.68
C ASN A 21 14.13 14.16 3.34
N GLN A 22 14.36 14.07 4.66
CA GLN A 22 14.12 12.84 5.41
C GLN A 22 12.69 12.82 5.97
N THR A 23 11.92 11.80 5.58
CA THR A 23 10.53 11.66 6.03
C THR A 23 10.38 11.38 7.52
N ARG A 24 11.46 11.00 8.22
CA ARG A 24 11.50 10.92 9.69
C ARG A 24 11.26 12.28 10.36
N ASN A 25 11.57 13.38 9.68
CA ASN A 25 11.39 14.73 10.23
C ASN A 25 10.01 15.31 9.94
N HIS A 26 9.46 15.05 8.75
CA HIS A 26 8.08 15.37 8.39
C HIS A 26 7.63 14.57 7.17
N TYR A 27 6.31 14.40 7.01
CA TYR A 27 5.69 13.82 5.81
C TYR A 27 4.94 14.85 4.94
N ASN A 28 5.17 16.15 5.15
CA ASN A 28 4.65 17.20 4.27
C ASN A 28 5.38 17.19 2.92
N MET A 29 4.72 16.70 1.86
CA MET A 29 5.34 16.50 0.55
C MET A 29 5.52 17.79 -0.22
N TRP A 30 4.69 18.81 0.01
CA TRP A 30 4.92 20.16 -0.54
C TRP A 30 6.22 20.77 -0.02
N LEU A 31 6.44 20.68 1.30
CA LEU A 31 7.68 21.17 1.90
C LEU A 31 8.89 20.38 1.41
N ALA A 32 8.75 19.04 1.29
CA ALA A 32 9.82 18.20 0.78
C ALA A 32 10.16 18.53 -0.69
N GLU A 33 9.16 18.77 -1.53
CA GLU A 33 9.33 19.16 -2.93
C GLU A 33 10.00 20.53 -3.06
N ASP A 34 9.51 21.56 -2.34
CA ASP A 34 10.11 22.90 -2.35
C ASP A 34 11.57 22.86 -1.88
N THR A 35 11.84 22.07 -0.83
CA THR A 35 13.21 21.84 -0.33
C THR A 35 14.09 21.23 -1.43
N ALA A 36 13.63 20.17 -2.08
CA ALA A 36 14.40 19.50 -3.14
C ALA A 36 14.64 20.44 -4.33
N ARG A 37 13.64 21.25 -4.71
CA ARG A 37 13.74 22.25 -5.78
C ARG A 37 14.77 23.34 -5.45
N ARG A 38 14.75 23.89 -4.24
CA ARG A 38 15.74 24.88 -3.79
C ARG A 38 17.14 24.29 -3.73
N LEU A 39 17.25 23.05 -3.27
CA LEU A 39 18.52 22.36 -3.17
C LEU A 39 19.13 22.10 -4.55
N LYS A 40 18.34 21.64 -5.53
CA LYS A 40 18.76 21.49 -6.92
C LYS A 40 19.23 22.83 -7.52
N LYS A 41 18.43 23.89 -7.35
CA LYS A 41 18.81 25.24 -7.82
C LYS A 41 20.11 25.74 -7.20
N GLN A 42 20.31 25.51 -5.89
CA GLN A 42 21.54 25.89 -5.22
C GLN A 42 22.75 25.12 -5.77
N PHE A 43 22.58 23.82 -6.05
CA PHE A 43 23.62 23.01 -6.68
C PHE A 43 23.95 23.54 -8.08
N GLU A 44 22.94 23.77 -8.91
CA GLU A 44 23.10 24.29 -10.29
C GLU A 44 23.79 25.66 -10.29
N ALA A 45 23.45 26.54 -9.35
CA ALA A 45 24.09 27.86 -9.24
C ALA A 45 25.57 27.80 -8.85
N LEU A 46 25.99 26.77 -8.09
CA LEU A 46 27.37 26.62 -7.64
C LEU A 46 28.24 25.81 -8.60
N TYR A 47 27.66 24.82 -9.28
CA TYR A 47 28.42 23.80 -10.01
C TYR A 47 28.00 23.64 -11.48
N GLY A 48 26.91 24.28 -11.92
CA GLY A 48 26.34 24.14 -13.26
C GLY A 48 25.21 23.11 -13.35
N GLU A 49 24.50 23.11 -14.48
CA GLU A 49 23.43 22.12 -14.74
C GLU A 49 24.01 20.69 -14.79
N PRO A 50 23.43 19.73 -14.06
CA PRO A 50 23.85 18.33 -14.16
C PRO A 50 23.42 17.73 -15.50
N MET A 51 24.14 16.70 -15.97
CA MET A 51 23.71 15.93 -17.15
C MET A 51 22.32 15.33 -16.96
N TYR A 52 22.04 14.81 -15.76
CA TYR A 52 20.71 14.41 -15.31
C TYR A 52 20.70 14.29 -13.79
N THR A 53 19.50 14.23 -13.21
CA THR A 53 19.24 14.06 -11.78
C THR A 53 18.51 12.75 -11.55
N VAL A 54 19.10 11.83 -10.78
CA VAL A 54 18.46 10.57 -10.39
C VAL A 54 18.11 10.55 -8.90
N GLY A 55 16.87 10.20 -8.58
CA GLY A 55 16.44 9.93 -7.21
C GLY A 55 16.91 8.56 -6.74
N VAL A 56 17.44 8.46 -5.50
CA VAL A 56 17.72 7.15 -4.86
C VAL A 56 17.42 7.22 -3.37
N GLY A 57 16.34 6.58 -2.94
CA GLY A 57 15.86 6.61 -1.56
C GLY A 57 14.90 5.46 -1.26
N GLY A 58 14.89 5.02 0.00
CA GLY A 58 14.05 3.91 0.44
C GLY A 58 12.86 4.31 1.31
N SER A 59 11.78 3.53 1.26
CA SER A 59 10.56 3.75 2.06
C SER A 59 9.98 5.16 1.83
N GLY A 60 10.03 6.06 2.81
CA GLY A 60 9.62 7.45 2.60
C GLY A 60 10.44 8.21 1.54
N GLY A 61 11.68 7.80 1.28
CA GLY A 61 12.48 8.31 0.16
C GLY A 61 12.04 7.76 -1.21
N ALA A 62 11.35 6.62 -1.25
CA ALA A 62 10.74 6.10 -2.48
C ALA A 62 9.44 6.83 -2.80
N ILE A 63 8.60 7.08 -1.78
CA ILE A 63 7.38 7.88 -1.88
C ILE A 63 7.68 9.27 -2.45
N GLN A 64 8.71 9.94 -1.93
CA GLN A 64 9.15 11.25 -2.44
C GLN A 64 9.49 11.20 -3.94
N GLN A 65 10.13 10.14 -4.43
CA GLN A 65 10.50 10.06 -5.85
C GLN A 65 9.26 9.97 -6.76
N TYR A 66 8.27 9.15 -6.40
CA TYR A 66 7.02 9.08 -7.15
C TYR A 66 6.25 10.39 -7.15
N LEU A 67 6.09 11.00 -5.96
CA LEU A 67 5.36 12.25 -5.83
C LEU A 67 6.09 13.42 -6.47
N PHE A 68 7.42 13.50 -6.38
CA PHE A 68 8.20 14.56 -7.04
C PHE A 68 8.16 14.43 -8.56
N ALA A 69 8.27 13.21 -9.10
CA ALA A 69 8.16 12.98 -10.53
C ALA A 69 6.80 13.40 -11.08
N GLN A 70 5.73 13.23 -10.29
CA GLN A 70 4.37 13.61 -10.65
C GLN A 70 4.11 15.12 -10.46
N ASN A 71 4.46 15.67 -9.30
CA ASN A 71 4.05 17.01 -8.88
C ASN A 71 5.04 18.10 -9.34
N ALA A 72 6.31 17.73 -9.55
CA ALA A 72 7.36 18.60 -10.04
C ALA A 72 8.13 17.99 -11.22
N PRO A 73 7.49 17.80 -12.39
CA PRO A 73 8.19 17.34 -13.60
C PRO A 73 9.44 18.19 -13.88
N GLY A 74 10.57 17.52 -14.13
CA GLY A 74 11.90 18.15 -14.30
C GLY A 74 12.72 18.34 -13.02
N LEU A 75 12.15 18.05 -11.83
CA LEU A 75 12.94 17.97 -10.60
C LEU A 75 13.86 16.75 -10.60
N LEU A 76 13.30 15.58 -10.95
CA LEU A 76 14.03 14.33 -11.18
C LEU A 76 13.90 13.95 -12.66
N ASP A 77 15.00 13.46 -13.24
CA ASP A 77 15.06 12.97 -14.62
C ASP A 77 14.93 11.44 -14.67
N ALA A 78 15.25 10.75 -13.56
CA ALA A 78 15.09 9.32 -13.37
C ALA A 78 14.89 8.98 -11.88
N ALA A 79 14.37 7.79 -11.57
CA ALA A 79 14.13 7.36 -10.19
C ALA A 79 14.53 5.90 -9.94
N ILE A 80 15.08 5.66 -8.74
CA ILE A 80 15.33 4.32 -8.18
C ILE A 80 14.65 4.27 -6.80
N PRO A 81 13.31 4.12 -6.75
CA PRO A 81 12.59 3.96 -5.50
C PRO A 81 12.92 2.60 -4.87
N LEU A 82 13.41 2.61 -3.62
CA LEU A 82 13.74 1.40 -2.88
C LEU A 82 12.62 1.05 -1.90
N TYR A 83 12.13 -0.20 -1.88
CA TYR A 83 11.03 -0.61 -0.97
C TYR A 83 9.83 0.34 -1.05
N SER A 84 9.32 0.48 -2.26
CA SER A 84 8.45 1.58 -2.63
C SER A 84 7.03 1.44 -2.06
N TYR A 85 6.40 2.59 -1.82
CA TYR A 85 4.95 2.74 -1.79
C TYR A 85 4.56 3.83 -2.79
N PRO A 86 3.36 3.77 -3.38
CA PRO A 86 2.84 4.84 -4.23
C PRO A 86 2.86 6.20 -3.52
N ASP A 87 2.27 6.25 -2.33
CA ASP A 87 2.22 7.40 -1.44
C ASP A 87 1.90 6.96 0.00
N MET A 88 2.00 7.90 0.95
CA MET A 88 1.72 7.62 2.36
C MET A 88 0.22 7.73 2.69
N VAL A 89 -0.53 8.58 2.00
CA VAL A 89 -1.93 8.85 2.37
C VAL A 89 -2.79 7.61 2.12
N THR A 90 -2.63 6.96 0.97
CA THR A 90 -3.34 5.71 0.65
C THR A 90 -2.84 4.51 1.46
N GLN A 91 -1.57 4.52 1.89
CA GLN A 91 -1.03 3.48 2.77
C GLN A 91 -1.79 3.42 4.11
N THR A 92 -2.30 4.56 4.61
CA THR A 92 -3.11 4.57 5.84
C THR A 92 -4.38 3.74 5.73
N ILE A 93 -4.91 3.49 4.52
CA ILE A 93 -6.21 2.83 4.29
C ILE A 93 -6.22 1.42 4.90
N TYR A 94 -5.29 0.56 4.49
CA TYR A 94 -5.21 -0.81 5.01
C TYR A 94 -4.44 -0.86 6.34
N ALA A 95 -3.45 0.01 6.55
CA ALA A 95 -2.67 0.00 7.79
C ALA A 95 -3.55 0.27 9.02
N PHE A 96 -4.57 1.11 8.90
CA PHE A 96 -5.50 1.41 10.00
C PHE A 96 -6.52 0.28 10.26
N ASP A 97 -6.63 -0.71 9.37
CA ASP A 97 -7.43 -1.92 9.62
C ASP A 97 -6.69 -2.91 10.53
N CYS A 98 -5.36 -2.80 10.63
CA CYS A 98 -4.53 -3.80 11.30
C CYS A 98 -4.89 -4.01 12.77
N GLU A 99 -4.91 -2.97 13.59
CA GLU A 99 -5.17 -3.16 15.02
C GLU A 99 -6.60 -3.62 15.33
N PRO A 100 -7.66 -3.11 14.67
CA PRO A 100 -8.99 -3.70 14.78
C PRO A 100 -9.03 -5.19 14.42
N LEU A 101 -8.34 -5.61 13.36
CA LEU A 101 -8.25 -7.01 12.95
C LEU A 101 -7.48 -7.86 13.96
N GLU A 102 -6.31 -7.41 14.41
CA GLU A 102 -5.50 -8.11 15.41
C GLU A 102 -6.25 -8.23 16.75
N TYR A 103 -6.98 -7.20 17.17
CA TYR A 103 -7.81 -7.24 18.37
C TYR A 103 -8.97 -8.24 18.22
N PHE A 104 -9.58 -8.33 17.03
CA PHE A 104 -10.59 -9.33 16.74
C PHE A 104 -10.04 -10.75 16.95
N PHE A 105 -8.89 -11.07 16.34
CA PHE A 105 -8.27 -12.38 16.45
C PHE A 105 -7.83 -12.74 17.87
N ASP A 106 -7.13 -11.81 18.54
CA ASP A 106 -6.52 -12.07 19.84
C ASP A 106 -7.53 -12.04 21.00
N VAL A 107 -8.62 -11.27 20.86
CA VAL A 107 -9.51 -10.96 22.00
C VAL A 107 -10.98 -11.27 21.72
N GLN A 108 -11.55 -10.83 20.59
CA GLN A 108 -13.00 -11.00 20.35
C GLN A 108 -13.38 -12.39 19.83
N ASP A 109 -12.44 -13.07 19.17
CA ASP A 109 -12.58 -14.43 18.67
C ASP A 109 -11.47 -15.35 19.24
N ALA A 110 -11.02 -15.07 20.46
CA ALA A 110 -9.88 -15.74 21.10
C ALA A 110 -10.06 -17.26 21.32
N ASP A 111 -11.31 -17.76 21.29
CA ASP A 111 -11.62 -19.19 21.42
C ASP A 111 -11.48 -19.94 20.08
N ASN A 112 -11.38 -19.21 18.97
CA ASN A 112 -11.16 -19.78 17.65
C ASN A 112 -9.67 -20.12 17.47
N THR A 113 -9.35 -21.41 17.64
CA THR A 113 -7.96 -21.91 17.62
C THR A 113 -7.25 -21.67 16.28
N ARG A 114 -7.99 -21.45 15.19
CA ARG A 114 -7.42 -21.12 13.88
C ARG A 114 -6.51 -19.89 13.94
N TRP A 115 -6.94 -18.85 14.65
CA TRP A 115 -6.17 -17.60 14.76
C TRP A 115 -4.92 -17.73 15.63
N GLY A 116 -4.73 -18.89 16.28
CA GLY A 116 -3.49 -19.25 16.94
C GLY A 116 -2.33 -19.44 15.97
N ASP A 117 -2.57 -19.59 14.66
CA ASP A 117 -1.56 -19.49 13.62
C ASP A 117 -1.63 -18.11 12.95
N ALA A 118 -0.52 -17.36 12.95
CA ALA A 118 -0.48 -16.06 12.29
C ALA A 118 -0.70 -16.16 10.77
N GLU A 119 -0.29 -17.25 10.12
CA GLU A 119 -0.48 -17.43 8.67
C GLU A 119 -1.96 -17.54 8.28
N GLU A 120 -2.79 -18.13 9.15
CA GLU A 120 -4.23 -18.21 8.94
C GLU A 120 -4.90 -16.82 8.97
N ARG A 121 -4.31 -15.82 9.62
CA ARG A 121 -4.87 -14.45 9.66
C ARG A 121 -4.77 -13.74 8.31
N SER A 122 -3.83 -14.15 7.45
CA SER A 122 -3.65 -13.57 6.11
C SER A 122 -4.87 -13.74 5.21
N VAL A 123 -5.73 -14.74 5.44
CA VAL A 123 -6.96 -14.90 4.62
C VAL A 123 -7.94 -13.71 4.79
N ILE A 124 -7.88 -12.99 5.91
CA ILE A 124 -8.69 -11.78 6.14
C ILE A 124 -7.84 -10.51 6.02
N GLN A 125 -6.61 -10.53 6.53
CA GLN A 125 -5.72 -9.36 6.50
C GLN A 125 -5.11 -9.09 5.13
N GLY A 126 -4.98 -10.11 4.28
CA GLY A 126 -4.28 -10.06 2.99
C GLY A 126 -2.75 -9.94 3.09
N LEU A 127 -2.26 -9.28 4.14
CA LEU A 127 -0.84 -9.00 4.37
C LEU A 127 -0.04 -10.27 4.72
N ALA A 128 1.28 -10.15 4.60
CA ALA A 128 2.21 -11.23 4.89
C ALA A 128 2.16 -11.65 6.37
N ALA A 129 2.32 -12.96 6.60
CA ALA A 129 2.45 -13.54 7.93
C ALA A 129 3.43 -14.71 7.92
N ASN A 130 4.02 -15.01 9.07
CA ASN A 130 4.92 -16.15 9.22
C ASN A 130 4.83 -16.73 10.63
N SER A 131 4.44 -18.00 10.71
CA SER A 131 4.30 -18.81 11.93
C SER A 131 5.63 -19.02 12.69
N ASN A 132 6.77 -18.89 12.02
CA ASN A 132 8.12 -19.14 12.53
C ASN A 132 8.84 -17.87 13.01
N VAL A 133 8.25 -16.69 12.85
CA VAL A 133 8.85 -15.42 13.27
C VAL A 133 8.39 -15.06 14.68
N ASN A 134 9.34 -14.88 15.60
CA ASN A 134 9.01 -14.31 16.90
C ASN A 134 8.78 -12.80 16.77
N SER A 135 7.57 -12.36 17.10
CA SER A 135 7.23 -10.93 17.08
C SER A 135 8.16 -10.10 17.97
N ARG A 136 8.51 -8.88 17.54
CA ARG A 136 9.24 -7.91 18.37
C ARG A 136 8.49 -7.52 19.64
N PHE A 137 7.17 -7.71 19.68
CA PHE A 137 6.33 -7.46 20.87
C PHE A 137 6.17 -8.69 21.77
N ASN A 138 6.72 -9.86 21.38
CA ASN A 138 6.48 -11.12 22.08
C ASN A 138 6.88 -11.05 23.56
N ILE A 139 8.07 -10.52 23.89
CA ILE A 139 8.55 -10.44 25.28
C ILE A 139 7.58 -9.64 26.17
N ILE A 140 7.07 -8.52 25.65
CA ILE A 140 6.15 -7.66 26.39
C ILE A 140 4.80 -8.36 26.56
N SER A 141 4.31 -9.02 25.52
CA SER A 141 3.08 -9.81 25.59
C SER A 141 3.19 -11.02 26.53
N VAL A 142 4.35 -11.69 26.60
CA VAL A 142 4.62 -12.75 27.59
C VAL A 142 4.47 -12.17 28.99
N ALA A 143 5.17 -11.06 29.27
CA ALA A 143 5.15 -10.43 30.59
C ALA A 143 3.74 -9.98 30.99
N ALA A 144 2.96 -9.44 30.04
CA ALA A 144 1.58 -9.03 30.27
C ALA A 144 0.65 -10.22 30.55
N SER A 145 0.86 -11.38 29.91
CA SER A 145 0.00 -12.56 30.07
C SER A 145 -0.07 -13.13 31.49
N LEU A 146 0.94 -12.81 32.32
CA LEU A 146 0.98 -13.15 33.75
C LEU A 146 -0.11 -12.42 34.57
N PHE A 147 -0.54 -11.25 34.11
CA PHE A 147 -1.44 -10.38 34.87
C PHE A 147 -2.72 -10.00 34.10
N ASP A 148 -2.76 -10.24 32.79
CA ASP A 148 -3.89 -9.93 31.92
C ASP A 148 -4.19 -11.12 30.99
N SER A 149 -5.39 -11.70 31.15
CA SER A 149 -5.80 -12.89 30.41
C SER A 149 -5.93 -12.67 28.90
N ARG A 150 -6.08 -11.41 28.45
CA ARG A 150 -6.16 -11.07 27.02
C ARG A 150 -4.89 -11.44 26.26
N TYR A 151 -3.76 -11.55 26.94
CA TYR A 151 -2.47 -11.90 26.35
C TYR A 151 -2.13 -13.40 26.45
N ARG A 152 -3.07 -14.25 26.89
CA ARG A 152 -2.79 -15.69 27.05
C ARG A 152 -2.85 -16.45 25.72
N ASN A 153 -3.79 -16.09 24.84
CA ASN A 153 -4.02 -16.76 23.55
C ASN A 153 -3.25 -16.08 22.42
N ARG A 154 -1.92 -16.05 22.53
CA ARG A 154 -1.06 -15.42 21.51
C ARG A 154 -0.94 -16.31 20.29
N ALA A 155 -0.93 -15.69 19.11
CA ALA A 155 -0.58 -16.39 17.88
C ALA A 155 0.86 -16.93 17.95
N ASN A 156 1.08 -18.09 17.35
CA ASN A 156 2.38 -18.53 16.91
C ASN A 156 2.76 -17.74 15.66
N GLY A 157 3.94 -17.15 15.66
CA GLY A 157 4.41 -16.31 14.56
C GLY A 157 4.07 -14.83 14.72
N ALA A 158 4.12 -14.12 13.59
CA ALA A 158 3.73 -12.72 13.50
C ALA A 158 3.14 -12.40 12.13
N THR A 159 2.28 -11.40 12.09
CA THR A 159 1.75 -10.79 10.86
C THR A 159 2.49 -9.48 10.57
N GLU A 160 2.38 -8.99 9.35
CA GLU A 160 2.85 -7.65 8.98
C GLU A 160 2.11 -6.57 9.77
N CYS A 161 0.84 -6.78 10.10
CA CYS A 161 0.10 -5.86 10.97
C CYS A 161 0.84 -5.64 12.30
N VAL A 162 1.31 -6.72 12.92
CA VAL A 162 2.07 -6.64 14.17
C VAL A 162 3.49 -6.10 13.96
N GLU A 163 4.26 -6.62 13.00
CA GLU A 163 5.67 -6.24 12.85
C GLU A 163 5.89 -4.90 12.16
N GLY A 164 5.03 -4.58 11.18
CA GLY A 164 5.10 -3.37 10.36
C GLY A 164 4.35 -2.19 10.96
N TRP A 165 3.08 -2.39 11.38
CA TRP A 165 2.14 -1.28 11.59
C TRP A 165 1.84 -0.97 13.05
N ARG A 166 1.99 -1.94 13.96
CA ARG A 166 1.75 -1.72 15.40
C ARG A 166 2.61 -0.62 15.98
N GLY A 167 1.95 0.34 16.63
CA GLY A 167 2.55 1.57 17.17
C GLY A 167 2.72 2.70 16.15
N LEU A 168 2.74 2.42 14.84
CA LEU A 168 2.77 3.48 13.82
C LEU A 168 1.38 4.05 13.53
N VAL A 169 0.33 3.22 13.59
CA VAL A 169 -1.05 3.69 13.45
C VAL A 169 -1.40 4.78 14.48
N PRO A 170 -1.21 4.58 15.79
CA PRO A 170 -1.45 5.67 16.75
C PRO A 170 -0.49 6.84 16.58
N LEU A 171 0.74 6.66 16.05
CA LEU A 171 1.65 7.77 15.76
C LEU A 171 1.09 8.72 14.68
N VAL A 172 0.32 8.17 13.73
CA VAL A 172 -0.32 8.93 12.66
C VAL A 172 -1.65 9.52 13.15
N ASN A 173 -2.39 8.78 13.98
CA ASN A 173 -3.81 9.03 14.26
C ASN A 173 -4.14 9.63 15.63
N ASN A 174 -3.32 9.36 16.66
CA ASN A 174 -3.65 9.70 18.05
C ASN A 174 -2.92 10.97 18.48
N PRO A 175 -3.65 12.09 18.72
CA PRO A 175 -3.03 13.35 19.13
C PRO A 175 -2.32 13.27 20.49
N ASN A 176 -2.62 12.25 21.28
CA ASN A 176 -2.03 12.03 22.61
C ASN A 176 -0.83 11.05 22.57
N PHE A 177 -0.41 10.56 21.40
CA PHE A 177 0.70 9.62 21.26
C PHE A 177 1.96 10.27 20.68
N VAL A 178 2.62 11.08 21.51
CA VAL A 178 3.73 11.93 21.07
C VAL A 178 5.03 11.52 21.77
N HIS A 179 5.71 10.51 21.24
CA HIS A 179 6.96 9.99 21.83
C HIS A 179 8.14 11.00 21.85
N PHE A 180 8.01 12.16 21.20
CA PHE A 180 9.04 13.20 21.10
C PHE A 180 8.65 14.52 21.81
N PHE A 181 7.64 14.51 22.68
CA PHE A 181 7.13 15.71 23.37
C PHE A 181 8.23 16.54 24.06
N LYS A 182 9.28 15.88 24.58
CA LYS A 182 10.43 16.52 25.23
C LYS A 182 11.26 17.44 24.32
N SER A 183 11.06 17.37 23.00
CA SER A 183 11.71 18.26 22.03
C SER A 183 11.02 19.63 21.90
N PHE A 184 9.85 19.80 22.53
CA PHE A 184 9.00 20.99 22.41
C PHE A 184 8.66 21.57 23.80
N SER A 185 8.29 22.85 23.85
CA SER A 185 7.80 23.46 25.10
C SER A 185 6.42 22.91 25.47
N GLU A 186 6.11 22.85 26.76
CA GLU A 186 4.78 22.42 27.24
C GLU A 186 3.66 23.29 26.63
N ASP A 187 3.85 24.61 26.56
CA ASP A 187 2.89 25.54 25.95
C ASP A 187 2.62 25.24 24.46
N LEU A 188 3.62 24.77 23.71
CA LEU A 188 3.42 24.38 22.31
C LEU A 188 2.75 23.01 22.23
N PHE A 189 3.14 22.09 23.12
CA PHE A 189 2.60 20.75 23.18
C PHE A 189 1.07 20.77 23.35
N ASP A 190 0.56 21.58 24.27
CA ASP A 190 -0.87 21.66 24.61
C ASP A 190 -1.72 22.35 23.52
N LYS A 191 -1.09 23.09 22.59
CA LYS A 191 -1.79 23.86 21.53
C LYS A 191 -1.84 23.15 20.18
N VAL A 192 -1.16 22.03 20.03
CA VAL A 192 -1.01 21.31 18.76
C VAL A 192 -1.70 19.96 18.85
N HIS A 193 -2.52 19.63 17.85
CA HIS A 193 -2.99 18.25 17.69
C HIS A 193 -1.91 17.45 16.96
N TRP A 194 -1.26 16.52 17.64
CA TRP A 194 -0.08 15.84 17.11
C TRP A 194 -0.42 14.64 16.23
N THR A 195 -1.07 14.89 15.09
CA THR A 195 -1.41 13.86 14.11
C THR A 195 -0.88 14.20 12.73
N HIS A 196 -0.79 13.18 11.87
CA HIS A 196 -0.48 13.40 10.46
C HIS A 196 -1.53 14.32 9.79
N TRP A 197 -2.78 14.14 10.18
CA TRP A 197 -3.91 14.94 9.70
C TRP A 197 -3.70 16.43 9.99
N GLU A 198 -3.28 16.76 11.23
CA GLU A 198 -3.08 18.16 11.62
C GLU A 198 -1.89 18.81 10.88
N ASN A 199 -0.81 18.06 10.64
CA ASN A 199 0.35 18.55 9.89
C ASN A 199 0.00 19.01 8.46
N LEU A 200 -1.08 18.49 7.89
CA LEU A 200 -1.59 18.82 6.57
C LEU A 200 -3.04 19.35 6.64
N ARG A 201 -3.42 19.96 7.76
CA ARG A 201 -4.78 20.47 8.02
C ARG A 201 -5.30 21.38 6.91
N GLN A 202 -4.44 22.15 6.25
CA GLN A 202 -4.81 23.00 5.12
C GLN A 202 -5.38 22.22 3.92
N PHE A 203 -5.06 20.94 3.80
CA PHE A 203 -5.56 20.06 2.74
C PHE A 203 -6.68 19.14 3.23
N TYR A 204 -6.55 18.60 4.44
CA TYR A 204 -7.59 17.77 5.04
C TYR A 204 -8.82 18.59 5.49
N GLY A 205 -8.66 19.89 5.70
CA GLY A 205 -9.65 20.70 6.40
C GLY A 205 -9.74 20.32 7.88
N ALA A 206 -10.67 20.93 8.60
CA ALA A 206 -10.95 20.60 10.00
C ALA A 206 -12.45 20.58 10.27
N GLY A 207 -12.87 19.76 11.23
CA GLY A 207 -14.23 19.74 11.73
C GLY A 207 -14.53 20.93 12.64
N GLU A 208 -15.79 21.05 13.07
CA GLU A 208 -16.23 22.08 14.03
C GLU A 208 -15.51 21.98 15.38
N ASN A 209 -15.05 20.78 15.75
CA ASN A 209 -14.25 20.52 16.94
C ASN A 209 -12.80 21.03 16.85
N GLY A 210 -12.39 21.56 15.69
CA GLY A 210 -11.07 22.13 15.47
C GLY A 210 -9.96 21.12 15.15
N TYR A 211 -10.25 19.81 15.08
CA TYR A 211 -9.29 18.79 14.66
C TYR A 211 -9.30 18.63 13.13
N ALA A 212 -8.13 18.38 12.55
CA ALA A 212 -8.05 18.04 11.13
C ALA A 212 -8.85 16.77 10.79
N ASN A 213 -9.50 16.74 9.63
CA ASN A 213 -10.28 15.58 9.20
C ASN A 213 -9.38 14.39 8.81
N THR A 214 -9.90 13.17 8.94
CA THR A 214 -9.22 11.96 8.48
C THR A 214 -9.77 11.49 7.12
N THR A 215 -8.96 10.76 6.36
CA THR A 215 -9.38 10.14 5.09
C THR A 215 -9.71 8.66 5.23
N TRP A 216 -9.67 8.10 6.44
CA TRP A 216 -9.90 6.68 6.68
C TRP A 216 -11.40 6.37 6.83
N ASP A 217 -11.93 5.56 5.93
CA ASP A 217 -13.31 5.09 5.91
C ASP A 217 -13.33 3.57 6.00
N ASN A 218 -14.30 3.01 6.73
CA ASN A 218 -14.59 1.58 6.64
C ASN A 218 -16.09 1.27 6.64
N GLU A 219 -16.92 2.22 6.21
CA GLU A 219 -18.38 2.16 6.34
C GLU A 219 -18.98 0.92 5.69
N GLY A 220 -18.63 0.65 4.42
CA GLY A 220 -19.15 -0.48 3.65
C GLY A 220 -18.17 -1.63 3.42
N VAL A 221 -17.00 -1.62 4.07
CA VAL A 221 -15.92 -2.59 3.78
C VAL A 221 -16.24 -3.96 4.37
N GLN A 222 -16.20 -5.00 3.53
CA GLN A 222 -16.50 -6.37 3.92
C GLN A 222 -15.21 -7.16 4.14
N TYR A 223 -14.64 -7.10 5.34
CA TYR A 223 -13.38 -7.79 5.65
C TYR A 223 -13.53 -9.30 5.48
N GLY A 224 -12.59 -9.93 4.77
CA GLY A 224 -12.61 -11.38 4.48
C GLY A 224 -13.63 -11.81 3.42
N LEU A 225 -14.14 -10.89 2.58
CA LEU A 225 -15.11 -11.25 1.54
C LEU A 225 -14.56 -12.28 0.55
N LYS A 226 -13.32 -12.11 0.07
CA LYS A 226 -12.70 -13.11 -0.82
C LYS A 226 -12.55 -14.47 -0.14
N ALA A 227 -12.07 -14.48 1.11
CA ALA A 227 -11.99 -15.70 1.91
C ALA A 227 -13.36 -16.39 2.08
N LEU A 228 -14.43 -15.62 2.27
CA LEU A 228 -15.78 -16.20 2.27
C LEU A 228 -16.11 -16.82 0.91
N VAL A 229 -15.93 -16.08 -0.19
CA VAL A 229 -16.25 -16.54 -1.56
C VAL A 229 -15.48 -17.81 -1.92
N ASN A 230 -14.24 -17.92 -1.46
CA ASN A 230 -13.38 -19.08 -1.69
C ASN A 230 -13.69 -20.27 -0.76
N GLY A 231 -14.53 -20.08 0.26
CA GLY A 231 -14.81 -21.09 1.28
C GLY A 231 -13.70 -21.23 2.33
N ASP A 232 -12.75 -20.29 2.38
CA ASP A 232 -11.66 -20.27 3.36
C ASP A 232 -12.17 -19.93 4.76
N ILE A 233 -13.26 -19.16 4.89
CA ILE A 233 -13.93 -18.89 6.18
C ILE A 233 -15.43 -19.19 6.10
N SER A 234 -16.03 -19.53 7.24
CA SER A 234 -17.48 -19.71 7.33
C SER A 234 -18.23 -18.38 7.30
N ILE A 235 -19.52 -18.44 6.99
CA ILE A 235 -20.42 -17.28 7.06
C ILE A 235 -20.47 -16.70 8.48
N ASP A 236 -20.49 -17.55 9.50
CA ASP A 236 -20.49 -17.08 10.89
C ASP A 236 -19.22 -16.30 11.22
N THR A 237 -18.06 -16.77 10.78
CA THR A 237 -16.80 -16.03 10.93
C THR A 237 -16.85 -14.70 10.17
N PHE A 238 -17.35 -14.70 8.93
CA PHE A 238 -17.50 -13.49 8.11
C PHE A 238 -18.41 -12.44 8.74
N LEU A 239 -19.56 -12.86 9.28
CA LEU A 239 -20.47 -11.96 10.00
C LEU A 239 -19.86 -11.48 11.31
N LYS A 240 -19.20 -12.36 12.06
CA LYS A 240 -18.57 -12.02 13.34
C LYS A 240 -17.45 -11.00 13.17
N VAL A 241 -16.55 -11.18 12.19
CA VAL A 241 -15.46 -10.22 11.94
C VAL A 241 -16.02 -8.85 11.55
N ASN A 242 -17.01 -8.80 10.64
CA ASN A 242 -17.57 -7.54 10.17
C ASN A 242 -18.47 -6.83 11.19
N ALA A 243 -19.08 -7.56 12.13
CA ALA A 243 -19.79 -6.99 13.26
C ALA A 243 -18.85 -6.48 14.37
N SER A 244 -17.66 -7.07 14.47
CA SER A 244 -16.68 -6.78 15.53
C SER A 244 -15.80 -5.57 15.20
N ILE A 245 -15.38 -5.46 13.94
CA ILE A 245 -14.52 -4.38 13.45
C ILE A 245 -15.33 -3.10 13.24
N GLY A 246 -15.10 -2.13 14.12
CA GLY A 246 -15.57 -0.77 13.92
C GLY A 246 -14.47 0.14 13.42
N GLY A 247 -14.61 1.43 13.67
CA GLY A 247 -13.60 2.42 13.37
C GLY A 247 -12.86 2.94 14.59
N TRP A 248 -11.87 3.79 14.36
CA TRP A 248 -11.21 4.54 15.42
C TRP A 248 -12.16 5.57 16.04
N LYS A 249 -12.04 5.82 17.34
CA LYS A 249 -12.73 6.94 18.00
C LYS A 249 -12.27 8.26 17.37
N ALA A 250 -13.17 9.25 17.36
CA ALA A 250 -12.83 10.60 16.94
C ALA A 250 -11.64 11.13 17.76
N GLN A 251 -10.77 11.94 17.15
CA GLN A 251 -9.47 12.32 17.71
C GLN A 251 -9.58 12.95 19.11
N GLU A 252 -10.57 13.79 19.34
CA GLU A 252 -10.88 14.44 20.63
C GLU A 252 -11.31 13.45 21.72
N ASN A 253 -11.74 12.25 21.34
CA ASN A 253 -12.19 11.19 22.24
C ASN A 253 -11.16 10.07 22.38
N GLN A 254 -9.99 10.20 21.75
CA GLN A 254 -8.90 9.26 21.95
C GLN A 254 -8.20 9.57 23.27
N SER A 255 -7.86 8.53 24.01
CA SER A 255 -7.04 8.60 25.21
C SER A 255 -5.58 8.28 24.90
N ASP A 256 -4.69 8.55 25.85
CA ASP A 256 -3.29 8.15 25.79
C ASP A 256 -3.14 6.68 25.37
N GLU A 257 -2.16 6.42 24.50
CA GLU A 257 -1.78 5.04 24.26
C GLU A 257 -1.22 4.41 25.53
N LYS A 258 -1.48 3.12 25.69
CA LYS A 258 -1.03 2.38 26.86
C LYS A 258 0.18 1.51 26.55
N LEU A 259 1.06 2.01 25.67
CA LEU A 259 2.36 1.43 25.35
C LEU A 259 3.42 2.05 26.27
N TRP A 260 3.53 1.53 27.50
CA TRP A 260 4.33 2.15 28.59
C TRP A 260 5.80 2.45 28.21
N PHE A 261 6.43 1.62 27.38
CA PHE A 261 7.81 1.80 26.93
C PHE A 261 7.98 2.88 25.84
N LEU A 262 6.91 3.24 25.12
CA LEU A 262 6.91 4.34 24.13
C LEU A 262 6.45 5.66 24.74
N ASN A 263 5.62 5.60 25.78
CA ASN A 263 5.06 6.78 26.47
C ASN A 263 5.79 7.15 27.77
N GLY A 264 6.91 6.50 28.09
CA GLY A 264 7.72 6.81 29.27
C GLY A 264 7.08 6.45 30.62
N GLY A 265 6.09 5.54 30.63
CA GLY A 265 5.43 5.06 31.85
C GLY A 265 6.25 4.01 32.59
N LEU A 266 6.10 3.96 33.93
CA LEU A 266 6.91 3.10 34.82
C LEU A 266 6.38 1.67 35.01
N LEU A 267 5.13 1.35 34.66
CA LEU A 267 4.49 0.06 35.01
C LEU A 267 3.60 -0.51 33.89
N PRO A 268 3.62 -1.84 33.64
CA PRO A 268 2.86 -2.51 32.57
C PRO A 268 1.37 -2.73 32.87
N VAL A 269 0.87 -2.29 34.03
CA VAL A 269 -0.47 -2.65 34.57
C VAL A 269 -1.65 -2.16 33.70
N ARG A 270 -1.39 -1.25 32.75
CA ARG A 270 -2.41 -0.73 31.82
C ARG A 270 -2.12 -1.09 30.36
N LEU A 271 -1.19 -2.00 30.06
CA LEU A 271 -0.76 -2.27 28.68
C LEU A 271 -1.95 -2.53 27.73
N SER A 272 -1.90 -1.84 26.59
CA SER A 272 -2.70 -2.15 25.40
C SER A 272 -1.72 -2.19 24.23
N VAL A 273 -1.65 -3.33 23.53
CA VAL A 273 -0.85 -3.45 22.31
C VAL A 273 -1.69 -3.18 21.04
N TRP A 274 -3.02 -3.22 21.18
CA TRP A 274 -3.97 -3.03 20.09
C TRP A 274 -4.56 -1.62 20.01
N SER A 275 -4.23 -0.76 20.97
CA SER A 275 -4.87 0.55 21.13
C SER A 275 -6.39 0.46 21.34
N GLU A 276 -6.91 -0.64 21.93
CA GLU A 276 -8.35 -0.95 21.96
C GLU A 276 -9.20 0.11 22.68
N GLN A 277 -8.61 0.86 23.61
CA GLN A 277 -9.28 1.99 24.28
C GLN A 277 -9.68 3.09 23.28
N ASN A 278 -9.06 3.13 22.11
CA ASN A 278 -9.28 4.09 21.04
C ASN A 278 -10.06 3.50 19.85
N LEU A 279 -10.51 2.24 19.96
CA LEU A 279 -11.33 1.56 18.96
C LEU A 279 -12.83 1.61 19.32
N ASN A 280 -13.69 1.60 18.30
CA ASN A 280 -15.08 1.21 18.44
C ASN A 280 -15.18 -0.28 18.13
N THR A 281 -15.63 -1.08 19.10
CA THR A 281 -15.80 -2.53 18.97
C THR A 281 -17.28 -2.91 19.11
N GLY A 282 -17.64 -4.11 18.66
CA GLY A 282 -19.03 -4.56 18.66
C GLY A 282 -19.18 -6.08 18.64
N THR A 283 -20.43 -6.52 18.50
CA THR A 283 -20.84 -7.92 18.39
C THR A 283 -21.92 -8.06 17.32
N ILE A 284 -22.31 -9.28 16.95
CA ILE A 284 -23.39 -9.49 15.97
C ILE A 284 -24.71 -8.83 16.41
N ALA A 285 -25.02 -8.84 17.71
CA ALA A 285 -26.23 -8.22 18.24
C ALA A 285 -26.16 -6.69 18.27
N ASN A 286 -24.97 -6.14 18.49
CA ASN A 286 -24.71 -4.70 18.49
C ASN A 286 -23.43 -4.40 17.70
N PRO A 287 -23.51 -4.32 16.36
CA PRO A 287 -22.35 -4.14 15.51
C PRO A 287 -21.56 -2.87 15.84
N ALA A 288 -20.24 -2.94 15.64
CA ALA A 288 -19.33 -1.86 15.95
C ALA A 288 -19.61 -0.62 15.09
N LYS A 289 -19.45 0.57 15.67
CA LYS A 289 -19.57 1.83 14.92
C LYS A 289 -18.38 1.98 13.97
N ARG A 290 -18.64 2.01 12.66
CA ARG A 290 -17.64 2.21 11.60
C ARG A 290 -17.32 3.69 11.36
N SER A 291 -16.13 3.96 10.84
CA SER A 291 -15.67 5.31 10.47
C SER A 291 -16.22 5.75 9.12
N ARG A 292 -16.52 7.04 9.02
CA ARG A 292 -16.95 7.72 7.80
C ARG A 292 -15.99 8.87 7.52
N ALA A 293 -15.25 8.81 6.41
CA ALA A 293 -14.30 9.85 6.05
C ALA A 293 -14.98 11.08 5.45
N SER A 294 -14.36 12.26 5.60
CA SER A 294 -14.81 13.50 4.94
C SER A 294 -14.48 13.45 3.45
N LEU A 295 -15.49 13.70 2.61
CA LEU A 295 -15.32 13.80 1.16
C LEU A 295 -14.42 14.98 0.79
N GLU A 296 -14.55 16.10 1.50
CA GLU A 296 -13.76 17.31 1.32
C GLU A 296 -12.28 17.04 1.63
N ALA A 297 -12.00 16.31 2.72
CA ALA A 297 -10.64 15.94 3.10
C ALA A 297 -9.97 15.04 2.06
N ILE A 298 -10.69 14.02 1.57
CA ILE A 298 -10.21 13.13 0.52
C ILE A 298 -9.98 13.92 -0.79
N ASN A 299 -10.91 14.78 -1.16
CA ASN A 299 -10.77 15.65 -2.35
C ASN A 299 -9.55 16.57 -2.24
N GLY A 300 -9.37 17.18 -1.06
CA GLY A 300 -8.25 18.07 -0.76
C GLY A 300 -6.89 17.39 -0.89
N VAL A 301 -6.73 16.15 -0.40
CA VAL A 301 -5.46 15.43 -0.57
C VAL A 301 -5.18 15.02 -2.01
N TYR A 302 -6.20 14.64 -2.78
CA TYR A 302 -6.03 14.42 -4.23
C TYR A 302 -5.52 15.69 -4.92
N ARG A 303 -6.18 16.83 -4.68
CA ARG A 303 -5.81 18.12 -5.29
C ARG A 303 -4.45 18.63 -4.86
N SER A 304 -4.05 18.33 -3.62
CA SER A 304 -2.74 18.72 -3.10
C SER A 304 -1.58 17.90 -3.71
N GLY A 305 -1.85 16.84 -4.48
CA GLY A 305 -0.81 15.97 -5.01
C GLY A 305 -0.15 15.05 -3.97
N HIS A 306 -0.77 14.85 -2.80
CA HIS A 306 -0.27 13.87 -1.80
C HIS A 306 -0.68 12.44 -2.13
N VAL A 307 -1.55 12.23 -3.12
CA VAL A 307 -1.89 10.91 -3.67
C VAL A 307 -1.16 10.70 -4.99
N PHE A 308 -0.46 9.58 -5.12
CA PHE A 308 0.17 9.22 -6.37
C PHE A 308 -0.88 8.69 -7.35
N LEU A 309 -1.16 9.45 -8.40
CA LEU A 309 -2.13 9.13 -9.44
C LEU A 309 -1.55 8.26 -10.55
N GLY A 310 -0.22 8.20 -10.64
CA GLY A 310 0.51 7.42 -11.66
C GLY A 310 1.00 8.22 -12.85
N ASP A 311 0.78 9.54 -12.89
CA ASP A 311 1.18 10.36 -14.04
C ASP A 311 2.67 10.75 -13.95
N VAL A 312 3.54 9.84 -14.39
CA VAL A 312 5.00 10.00 -14.39
C VAL A 312 5.61 9.57 -15.71
N GLU A 313 6.41 10.43 -16.31
CA GLU A 313 7.11 10.18 -17.58
C GLU A 313 8.62 10.35 -17.38
N ILE A 314 9.20 9.47 -16.57
CA ILE A 314 10.66 9.33 -16.38
C ILE A 314 11.02 7.83 -16.33
N PRO A 315 12.28 7.44 -16.60
CA PRO A 315 12.79 6.12 -16.29
C PRO A 315 12.72 5.80 -14.80
N ILE A 316 12.14 4.65 -14.44
CA ILE A 316 12.00 4.18 -13.05
C ILE A 316 12.50 2.75 -12.94
N VAL A 317 13.43 2.51 -12.00
CA VAL A 317 13.80 1.15 -11.56
C VAL A 317 13.35 0.99 -10.10
N ASP A 318 12.13 0.49 -9.92
CA ASP A 318 11.60 0.15 -8.60
C ASP A 318 12.27 -1.13 -8.10
N MET A 319 13.04 -0.98 -7.02
CA MET A 319 13.94 -2.03 -6.55
C MET A 319 13.65 -2.39 -5.10
N ARG A 320 13.59 -3.68 -4.79
CA ARG A 320 13.41 -4.14 -3.42
C ARG A 320 14.07 -5.49 -3.20
N HIS A 321 14.43 -5.73 -1.94
CA HIS A 321 14.66 -7.09 -1.50
C HIS A 321 13.30 -7.74 -1.24
N TYR A 322 13.17 -9.06 -1.47
CA TYR A 322 11.97 -9.80 -1.11
C TYR A 322 11.97 -10.08 0.40
N LEU A 323 11.11 -9.37 1.12
CA LEU A 323 11.02 -9.43 2.58
C LEU A 323 9.72 -10.06 3.08
N ASP A 324 8.74 -10.33 2.23
CA ASP A 324 7.43 -10.87 2.62
C ASP A 324 7.50 -12.19 3.42
N LYS A 325 8.59 -12.98 3.28
CA LYS A 325 8.85 -14.15 4.14
C LYS A 325 9.10 -13.80 5.61
N LYS A 326 9.48 -12.57 5.92
CA LYS A 326 9.72 -12.04 7.26
C LYS A 326 8.87 -10.78 7.39
N PRO A 327 7.63 -10.92 7.90
CA PRO A 327 6.67 -9.85 7.88
C PRO A 327 7.26 -8.55 8.40
N ASP A 328 7.19 -7.52 7.57
CA ASP A 328 7.60 -6.16 7.86
C ASP A 328 6.76 -5.23 6.99
N MET A 329 6.80 -3.92 7.25
CA MET A 329 5.94 -2.99 6.53
C MET A 329 6.17 -3.00 5.01
N HIS A 330 7.38 -3.28 4.50
CA HIS A 330 7.79 -3.11 3.10
C HIS A 330 7.32 -4.23 2.16
N HIS A 331 6.05 -4.62 2.25
CA HIS A 331 5.43 -5.64 1.42
C HIS A 331 5.56 -5.36 -0.08
N SER A 332 5.77 -6.43 -0.85
CA SER A 332 6.05 -6.40 -2.29
C SER A 332 4.92 -5.85 -3.15
N SER A 333 3.66 -6.04 -2.74
CA SER A 333 2.47 -5.65 -3.52
C SER A 333 2.41 -4.14 -3.83
N ALA A 334 3.07 -3.32 -3.01
CA ALA A 334 3.13 -1.87 -3.18
C ALA A 334 3.78 -1.43 -4.52
N SER A 335 4.75 -2.18 -5.06
CA SER A 335 5.31 -1.91 -6.40
C SER A 335 4.27 -2.11 -7.50
N PHE A 336 3.41 -3.11 -7.34
CA PHE A 336 2.35 -3.45 -8.29
C PHE A 336 1.18 -2.47 -8.20
N SER A 337 0.89 -1.96 -7.00
CA SER A 337 -0.02 -0.83 -6.81
C SER A 337 0.48 0.42 -7.56
N ALA A 338 1.76 0.78 -7.44
CA ALA A 338 2.35 1.90 -8.17
C ALA A 338 2.29 1.68 -9.69
N ARG A 339 2.63 0.47 -10.15
CA ARG A 339 2.56 0.07 -11.56
C ARG A 339 1.16 0.22 -12.14
N GLU A 340 0.15 -0.29 -11.43
CA GLU A 340 -1.22 -0.24 -11.90
C GLU A 340 -1.75 1.20 -11.94
N ARG A 341 -1.33 2.06 -11.00
CA ARG A 341 -1.62 3.50 -11.07
C ARG A 341 -0.99 4.14 -12.30
N ILE A 342 0.27 3.83 -12.62
CA ILE A 342 0.94 4.33 -13.83
C ILE A 342 0.18 3.87 -15.09
N ARG A 343 -0.14 2.57 -15.17
CA ARG A 343 -0.93 2.00 -16.27
C ARG A 343 -2.29 2.68 -16.40
N ARG A 344 -3.00 2.90 -15.29
CA ARG A 344 -4.31 3.58 -15.26
C ARG A 344 -4.23 5.07 -15.58
N ALA A 345 -3.08 5.74 -15.42
CA ALA A 345 -2.90 7.14 -15.78
C ALA A 345 -2.44 7.33 -17.23
N ARG A 346 -1.56 6.46 -17.72
CA ARG A 346 -0.84 6.62 -19.00
C ARG A 346 -1.26 5.63 -20.08
N GLY A 347 -1.91 4.52 -19.72
CA GLY A 347 -2.29 3.43 -20.62
C GLY A 347 -1.21 2.35 -20.78
N HIS A 348 -0.05 2.53 -20.16
CA HIS A 348 1.06 1.58 -20.09
C HIS A 348 1.90 1.90 -18.83
N ALA A 349 2.83 1.02 -18.48
CA ALA A 349 3.80 1.22 -17.40
C ALA A 349 5.24 0.88 -17.83
N GLU A 350 5.52 0.97 -19.13
CA GLU A 350 6.79 0.54 -19.75
C GLU A 350 8.02 1.36 -19.32
N ASN A 351 7.79 2.52 -18.70
CA ASN A 351 8.83 3.35 -18.09
C ASN A 351 9.22 2.88 -16.66
N GLN A 352 8.51 1.92 -16.07
CA GLN A 352 8.82 1.36 -14.75
C GLN A 352 9.24 -0.11 -14.84
N LEU A 353 10.45 -0.39 -14.37
CA LEU A 353 10.95 -1.73 -14.13
C LEU A 353 10.77 -2.11 -12.66
N ILE A 354 10.28 -3.32 -12.38
CA ILE A 354 10.23 -3.91 -11.03
C ILE A 354 11.35 -4.95 -10.92
N TRP A 355 12.28 -4.68 -10.01
CA TRP A 355 13.45 -5.51 -9.72
C TRP A 355 13.37 -6.00 -8.28
N MET A 356 13.26 -7.32 -8.10
CA MET A 356 13.21 -7.92 -6.77
C MET A 356 14.36 -8.90 -6.56
N SER A 357 15.10 -8.76 -5.48
CA SER A 357 16.26 -9.60 -5.17
C SER A 357 16.10 -10.36 -3.86
N HIS A 358 16.84 -11.45 -3.72
CA HIS A 358 17.08 -12.04 -2.42
C HIS A 358 17.75 -11.01 -1.50
N LYS A 359 17.41 -10.99 -0.20
CA LYS A 359 17.92 -10.05 0.82
C LYS A 359 19.46 -9.92 0.95
N ASP A 360 20.21 -10.86 0.38
CA ASP A 360 21.68 -10.91 0.46
C ASP A 360 22.35 -10.32 -0.79
N TYR A 361 21.58 -9.85 -1.78
CA TYR A 361 22.10 -9.23 -2.99
C TYR A 361 21.36 -7.92 -3.30
N ASN A 362 22.14 -6.86 -3.54
CA ASN A 362 21.65 -5.50 -3.77
C ASN A 362 22.01 -5.03 -5.19
N PRO A 363 21.07 -5.02 -6.15
CA PRO A 363 21.33 -4.67 -7.54
C PRO A 363 21.37 -3.14 -7.81
N LEU A 364 21.69 -2.31 -6.81
CA LEU A 364 21.67 -0.85 -6.98
C LEU A 364 22.69 -0.37 -8.03
N GLY A 365 23.86 -1.02 -8.10
CA GLY A 365 24.89 -0.66 -9.09
C GLY A 365 24.39 -0.88 -10.51
N GLU A 366 23.78 -2.04 -10.73
CA GLU A 366 23.18 -2.47 -11.99
C GLU A 366 21.99 -1.58 -12.38
N ALA A 367 21.19 -1.15 -11.41
CA ALA A 367 20.10 -0.21 -11.62
C ALA A 367 20.61 1.16 -12.08
N LEU A 368 21.69 1.67 -11.48
CA LEU A 368 22.34 2.92 -11.90
C LEU A 368 22.92 2.80 -13.32
N ASP A 369 23.52 1.66 -13.66
CA ASP A 369 24.07 1.43 -15.01
C ASP A 369 22.96 1.33 -16.07
N VAL A 370 21.78 0.83 -15.72
CA VAL A 370 20.59 0.87 -16.58
C VAL A 370 20.07 2.29 -16.74
N ILE A 371 19.94 3.05 -15.64
CA ILE A 371 19.50 4.45 -15.69
C ILE A 371 20.46 5.28 -16.54
N ASP A 372 21.77 5.17 -16.33
CA ASP A 372 22.77 5.96 -17.06
C ASP A 372 22.69 5.74 -18.58
N ARG A 373 22.54 4.48 -19.01
CA ARG A 373 22.33 4.15 -20.43
C ARG A 373 20.99 4.64 -20.96
N TRP A 374 19.92 4.52 -20.17
CA TRP A 374 18.60 5.03 -20.57
C TRP A 374 18.62 6.55 -20.74
N MET A 375 19.26 7.27 -19.81
CA MET A 375 19.43 8.72 -19.88
C MET A 375 20.29 9.13 -21.08
N SER A 376 21.39 8.41 -21.34
CA SER A 376 22.24 8.64 -22.51
C SER A 376 21.45 8.47 -23.83
N ASN A 377 20.64 7.41 -23.93
CA ASN A 377 19.77 7.20 -25.08
C ASN A 377 18.77 8.35 -25.28
N ILE A 378 18.17 8.87 -24.18
CA ILE A 378 17.24 10.02 -24.21
C ILE A 378 17.94 11.28 -24.72
N VAL A 379 19.16 11.56 -24.25
CA VAL A 379 19.95 12.71 -24.70
C VAL A 379 20.28 12.60 -26.20
N GLU A 380 20.63 11.41 -26.67
CA GLU A 380 20.95 11.16 -28.09
C GLU A 380 19.70 11.18 -28.99
N ASN A 381 18.55 10.73 -28.49
CA ASN A 381 17.33 10.53 -29.29
C ASN A 381 16.07 11.03 -28.56
N PRO A 382 15.97 12.33 -28.21
CA PRO A 382 14.87 12.83 -27.37
C PRO A 382 13.48 12.62 -28.00
N SER A 383 13.39 12.61 -29.34
CA SER A 383 12.15 12.38 -30.06
C SER A 383 11.58 10.96 -29.92
N LYS A 384 12.35 9.99 -29.40
CA LYS A 384 11.86 8.62 -29.12
C LYS A 384 11.07 8.52 -27.80
N GLY A 385 11.01 9.59 -27.01
CA GLY A 385 10.33 9.57 -25.72
C GLY A 385 11.10 8.78 -24.65
N VAL A 386 10.52 8.59 -23.47
CA VAL A 386 11.15 7.78 -22.41
C VAL A 386 11.18 6.32 -22.82
N VAL A 387 10.04 5.75 -23.22
CA VAL A 387 9.91 4.32 -23.51
C VAL A 387 10.74 3.90 -24.73
N GLY A 388 10.73 4.69 -25.80
CA GLY A 388 11.49 4.36 -27.02
C GLY A 388 13.01 4.44 -26.85
N ASN A 389 13.48 5.02 -25.74
CA ASN A 389 14.90 5.06 -25.36
C ASN A 389 15.30 4.03 -24.30
N ARG A 390 14.37 3.18 -23.86
CA ARG A 390 14.68 2.12 -22.90
C ARG A 390 15.75 1.18 -23.47
N PRO A 391 16.85 0.91 -22.73
CA PRO A 391 17.85 -0.05 -23.17
C PRO A 391 17.24 -1.43 -23.45
N GLU A 392 17.76 -2.14 -24.44
CA GLU A 392 17.18 -3.43 -24.89
C GLU A 392 17.16 -4.48 -23.78
N ASP A 393 18.20 -4.52 -22.94
CA ASP A 393 18.31 -5.43 -21.81
C ASP A 393 17.53 -4.98 -20.56
N ALA A 394 16.95 -3.77 -20.56
CA ALA A 394 16.27 -3.18 -19.41
C ALA A 394 14.84 -3.72 -19.26
N HIS A 395 14.74 -4.93 -18.71
CA HIS A 395 13.48 -5.59 -18.38
C HIS A 395 13.24 -5.69 -16.87
N ASP A 396 11.97 -5.91 -16.53
CA ASP A 396 11.56 -6.53 -15.27
C ASP A 396 12.35 -7.81 -15.01
N ARG A 397 12.79 -8.01 -13.77
CA ARG A 397 13.66 -9.15 -13.41
C ARG A 397 13.66 -9.46 -11.92
N CYS A 398 14.11 -10.66 -11.59
CA CYS A 398 14.35 -11.09 -10.22
C CYS A 398 15.73 -11.77 -10.08
N PHE A 399 16.32 -11.68 -8.89
CA PHE A 399 17.68 -12.13 -8.62
C PHE A 399 17.76 -13.13 -7.47
N ASP A 400 18.67 -14.09 -7.56
CA ASP A 400 19.00 -15.01 -6.47
C ASP A 400 19.96 -14.37 -5.44
N LYS A 401 20.34 -15.15 -4.41
CA LYS A 401 21.26 -14.72 -3.34
C LYS A 401 22.68 -14.38 -3.80
N LYS A 402 23.10 -14.84 -4.99
CA LYS A 402 24.43 -14.61 -5.57
C LYS A 402 24.42 -13.49 -6.61
N GLY A 403 23.25 -12.94 -6.92
CA GLY A 403 23.06 -11.94 -7.97
C GLY A 403 22.82 -12.52 -9.36
N ASN A 404 22.59 -13.82 -9.50
CA ASN A 404 22.19 -14.38 -10.80
C ASN A 404 20.75 -13.98 -11.11
N VAL A 405 20.48 -13.61 -12.37
CA VAL A 405 19.12 -13.34 -12.85
C VAL A 405 18.35 -14.66 -12.92
N LEU A 406 17.29 -14.78 -12.13
CA LEU A 406 16.42 -15.94 -12.12
C LEU A 406 15.47 -15.94 -13.32
N ALA A 407 14.92 -14.76 -13.64
CA ALA A 407 14.15 -14.50 -14.86
C ALA A 407 14.18 -13.01 -15.20
N ALA A 408 13.97 -12.69 -16.47
CA ALA A 408 13.75 -11.34 -16.95
C ALA A 408 12.77 -11.33 -18.14
N GLY A 409 11.98 -10.27 -18.30
CA GLY A 409 11.01 -10.11 -19.38
C GLY A 409 9.68 -9.50 -18.93
N SER A 410 8.80 -9.16 -19.86
CA SER A 410 7.51 -8.49 -19.56
C SER A 410 6.55 -9.35 -18.74
N GLU A 411 6.59 -10.67 -18.93
CA GLU A 411 5.62 -11.59 -18.32
C GLU A 411 6.09 -12.17 -16.98
N VAL A 412 7.31 -11.86 -16.53
CA VAL A 412 7.91 -12.53 -15.36
C VAL A 412 7.18 -12.22 -14.05
N TRP A 413 6.47 -11.10 -14.02
CA TRP A 413 5.70 -10.63 -12.88
C TRP A 413 4.19 -10.75 -13.04
N ASN A 414 3.70 -11.41 -14.10
CA ASN A 414 2.28 -11.75 -14.19
C ASN A 414 1.81 -12.58 -12.98
N GLY A 415 0.53 -12.50 -12.65
CA GLY A 415 -0.08 -13.26 -11.57
C GLY A 415 -1.53 -12.87 -11.32
N GLU A 416 -2.07 -13.27 -10.18
CA GLU A 416 -3.48 -12.98 -9.82
C GLU A 416 -3.80 -11.48 -9.88
N TRP A 417 -2.86 -10.62 -9.49
CA TRP A 417 -3.05 -9.18 -9.46
C TRP A 417 -3.41 -8.54 -10.80
N ASN A 418 -3.02 -9.17 -11.92
CA ASN A 418 -3.38 -8.73 -13.27
C ASN A 418 -4.23 -9.76 -14.03
N GLY A 419 -4.73 -10.80 -13.35
CA GLY A 419 -5.58 -11.85 -13.93
C GLY A 419 -4.87 -12.76 -14.93
N LEU A 420 -3.53 -12.84 -14.89
CA LEU A 420 -2.73 -13.67 -15.80
C LEU A 420 -2.03 -14.81 -15.05
N ALA A 421 -1.57 -15.81 -15.80
CA ALA A 421 -0.79 -16.91 -15.24
C ALA A 421 0.49 -16.41 -14.58
N SER A 422 0.77 -16.88 -13.36
CA SER A 422 1.92 -16.43 -12.58
C SER A 422 3.23 -16.60 -13.33
N GLY A 423 3.98 -15.51 -13.52
CA GLY A 423 5.29 -15.49 -14.16
C GLY A 423 6.39 -16.12 -13.28
N LYS A 424 7.58 -16.38 -13.86
CA LYS A 424 8.67 -17.06 -13.13
C LYS A 424 9.11 -16.28 -11.89
N CYS A 425 9.20 -14.95 -11.96
CA CYS A 425 9.57 -14.14 -10.80
C CYS A 425 8.46 -14.09 -9.76
N MET A 426 7.20 -13.97 -10.18
CA MET A 426 6.04 -14.02 -9.27
C MET A 426 5.95 -15.35 -8.51
N ARG A 427 6.34 -16.47 -9.12
CA ARG A 427 6.38 -17.78 -8.42
C ARG A 427 7.50 -17.89 -7.40
N GLU A 428 8.64 -17.26 -7.65
CA GLU A 428 9.78 -17.26 -6.72
C GLU A 428 9.56 -16.29 -5.55
N TYR A 429 9.00 -15.12 -5.86
CA TYR A 429 8.76 -14.01 -4.96
C TYR A 429 7.29 -13.59 -5.05
N PRO A 430 6.36 -14.42 -4.55
CA PRO A 430 4.92 -14.13 -4.61
C PRO A 430 4.58 -12.89 -3.81
N ILE A 431 3.61 -12.12 -4.26
CA ILE A 431 3.14 -10.97 -3.50
C ILE A 431 1.93 -11.35 -2.64
N HIS A 432 1.81 -10.67 -1.50
CA HIS A 432 0.60 -10.64 -0.70
C HIS A 432 -0.35 -9.54 -1.17
N SER A 433 -1.48 -9.37 -0.49
CA SER A 433 -2.49 -8.35 -0.81
C SER A 433 -2.64 -7.36 0.36
N THR A 434 -3.84 -6.82 0.57
CA THR A 434 -4.20 -5.98 1.73
C THR A 434 -5.59 -6.34 2.22
N SER A 435 -5.94 -5.91 3.43
CA SER A 435 -7.29 -6.10 4.01
C SER A 435 -8.39 -5.54 3.11
N ARG A 436 -8.08 -4.49 2.34
CA ARG A 436 -8.99 -3.86 1.39
C ARG A 436 -9.12 -4.68 0.12
N GLN A 437 -8.02 -5.22 -0.40
CA GLN A 437 -8.05 -6.13 -1.53
C GLN A 437 -8.79 -7.43 -1.19
N GLU A 438 -8.64 -7.97 0.04
CA GLU A 438 -9.42 -9.12 0.53
C GLU A 438 -10.91 -8.79 0.72
N ALA A 439 -11.25 -7.52 0.87
CA ALA A 439 -12.62 -7.02 0.84
C ALA A 439 -13.15 -6.73 -0.57
N GLY A 440 -12.34 -6.94 -1.61
CA GLY A 440 -12.70 -6.74 -3.03
C GLY A 440 -12.23 -5.41 -3.65
N ALA A 441 -11.43 -4.60 -2.95
CA ALA A 441 -10.85 -3.38 -3.51
C ALA A 441 -9.78 -3.69 -4.60
N PRO A 442 -9.52 -2.76 -5.53
CA PRO A 442 -8.50 -2.96 -6.56
C PRO A 442 -7.07 -2.87 -6.00
N ILE A 443 -6.10 -3.50 -6.67
CA ILE A 443 -4.66 -3.45 -6.28
C ILE A 443 -4.07 -2.03 -6.23
N THR A 444 -4.72 -1.07 -6.89
CA THR A 444 -4.33 0.34 -6.78
C THR A 444 -4.39 0.86 -5.35
N ASP A 445 -5.15 0.23 -4.44
CA ASP A 445 -5.27 0.61 -3.02
C ASP A 445 -5.49 2.13 -2.84
N ASP A 446 -6.22 2.77 -3.76
CA ASP A 446 -6.42 4.23 -3.77
C ASP A 446 -7.89 4.63 -3.63
N VAL A 447 -8.72 3.71 -3.12
CA VAL A 447 -10.12 3.94 -2.77
C VAL A 447 -10.20 4.19 -1.26
N PHE A 448 -10.23 5.47 -0.88
CA PHE A 448 -10.47 5.93 0.48
C PHE A 448 -11.91 5.66 0.90
N LYS A 449 -12.87 6.10 0.08
CA LYS A 449 -14.31 5.92 0.31
C LYS A 449 -14.98 5.33 -0.93
N CYS A 450 -15.40 4.09 -0.81
CA CYS A 450 -16.09 3.37 -1.86
C CYS A 450 -17.52 3.89 -2.07
N ALA A 451 -18.05 3.77 -3.30
CA ALA A 451 -19.48 3.87 -3.52
C ALA A 451 -20.19 2.73 -2.78
N LEU A 452 -21.34 3.01 -2.16
CA LEU A 452 -22.14 1.98 -1.49
C LEU A 452 -23.25 1.45 -2.40
N GLN A 453 -23.52 0.16 -2.31
CA GLN A 453 -24.70 -0.50 -2.88
C GLN A 453 -25.51 -1.18 -1.77
N PRO A 454 -26.84 -1.22 -1.86
CA PRO A 454 -27.67 -1.97 -0.91
C PRO A 454 -27.26 -3.44 -0.84
N VAL A 455 -27.43 -4.08 0.33
CA VAL A 455 -27.06 -5.49 0.55
C VAL A 455 -27.80 -6.41 -0.43
N GLU A 456 -29.08 -6.13 -0.67
CA GLU A 456 -29.93 -6.85 -1.61
C GLU A 456 -29.38 -6.77 -3.04
N ARG A 457 -28.81 -5.62 -3.41
CA ARG A 457 -28.18 -5.43 -4.72
C ARG A 457 -26.86 -6.19 -4.82
N ALA A 458 -26.09 -6.24 -3.74
CA ALA A 458 -24.86 -7.03 -3.69
C ALA A 458 -25.17 -8.54 -3.83
N LEU A 459 -26.20 -9.03 -3.14
CA LEU A 459 -26.73 -10.39 -3.28
C LEU A 459 -27.14 -10.68 -4.72
N ALA A 460 -27.96 -9.82 -5.33
CA ALA A 460 -28.43 -10.00 -6.70
C ALA A 460 -27.29 -9.98 -7.75
N LYS A 461 -26.18 -9.29 -7.47
CA LYS A 461 -24.98 -9.29 -8.30
C LYS A 461 -24.06 -10.49 -8.08
N GLY A 462 -24.38 -11.38 -7.13
CA GLY A 462 -23.54 -12.54 -6.80
C GLY A 462 -22.22 -12.17 -6.12
N VAL A 463 -22.17 -11.05 -5.36
CA VAL A 463 -20.94 -10.61 -4.66
C VAL A 463 -20.40 -11.68 -3.71
N TYR A 464 -21.26 -12.53 -3.17
CA TYR A 464 -20.90 -13.60 -2.22
C TYR A 464 -20.66 -14.96 -2.91
N GLY A 465 -20.63 -14.99 -4.25
CA GLY A 465 -20.28 -16.18 -5.03
C GLY A 465 -21.14 -17.40 -4.66
N PRO A 466 -20.52 -18.59 -4.44
CA PRO A 466 -21.23 -19.81 -4.07
C PRO A 466 -22.08 -19.73 -2.79
N HIS A 467 -21.80 -18.77 -1.90
CA HIS A 467 -22.49 -18.63 -0.62
C HIS A 467 -23.70 -17.68 -0.65
N THR A 468 -24.10 -17.20 -1.83
CA THR A 468 -25.17 -16.20 -1.98
C THR A 468 -26.51 -16.67 -1.36
N GLU A 469 -26.90 -17.93 -1.54
CA GLU A 469 -28.17 -18.47 -0.99
C GLU A 469 -28.13 -18.53 0.54
N GLU A 470 -27.04 -19.03 1.12
CA GLU A 470 -26.89 -19.15 2.57
C GLU A 470 -26.79 -17.78 3.25
N ILE A 471 -26.08 -16.83 2.62
CA ILE A 471 -26.02 -15.43 3.06
C ILE A 471 -27.41 -14.77 2.98
N THR A 472 -28.23 -15.10 1.98
CA THR A 472 -29.60 -14.59 1.88
C THR A 472 -30.42 -15.01 3.11
N GLY A 473 -30.20 -16.21 3.64
CA GLY A 473 -30.80 -16.67 4.90
C GLY A 473 -30.34 -15.89 6.15
N ARG A 474 -29.25 -15.12 6.03
CA ARG A 474 -28.65 -14.29 7.10
C ARG A 474 -28.70 -12.79 6.79
N ILE A 475 -29.60 -12.38 5.90
CA ILE A 475 -29.69 -10.98 5.42
C ILE A 475 -29.90 -9.98 6.57
N ASP A 476 -30.67 -10.33 7.60
CA ASP A 476 -30.91 -9.44 8.74
C ASP A 476 -29.63 -9.12 9.53
N ASP A 477 -28.67 -10.06 9.58
CA ASP A 477 -27.36 -9.81 10.19
C ASP A 477 -26.54 -8.86 9.32
N LEU A 478 -26.54 -9.06 8.00
CA LEU A 478 -25.87 -8.14 7.07
C LEU A 478 -26.45 -6.73 7.11
N LEU A 479 -27.77 -6.58 7.12
CA LEU A 479 -28.43 -5.28 7.21
C LEU A 479 -28.15 -4.58 8.54
N ARG A 480 -27.97 -5.35 9.63
CA ARG A 480 -27.57 -4.80 10.93
C ARG A 480 -26.13 -4.32 10.93
N ILE A 481 -25.22 -5.07 10.29
CA ILE A 481 -23.79 -4.75 10.21
C ILE A 481 -23.54 -3.59 9.21
N PHE A 482 -24.26 -3.60 8.08
CA PHE A 482 -24.10 -2.66 6.97
C PHE A 482 -25.41 -1.91 6.67
N PRO A 483 -25.92 -1.10 7.61
CA PRO A 483 -27.22 -0.43 7.46
C PRO A 483 -27.26 0.58 6.31
N THR A 484 -26.11 1.03 5.82
CA THR A 484 -25.98 1.95 4.67
C THR A 484 -25.54 1.25 3.38
N GLY A 485 -25.43 -0.08 3.39
CA GLY A 485 -24.96 -0.89 2.27
C GLY A 485 -23.46 -1.22 2.34
N VAL A 486 -23.01 -1.97 1.34
CA VAL A 486 -21.65 -2.50 1.22
C VAL A 486 -20.92 -1.84 0.06
N CYS A 487 -19.58 -1.88 0.05
CA CYS A 487 -18.79 -1.30 -1.03
C CYS A 487 -19.12 -1.90 -2.40
N ASN A 488 -19.17 -1.03 -3.41
CA ASN A 488 -19.21 -1.35 -4.82
C ASN A 488 -17.91 -0.87 -5.47
N TYR A 489 -16.90 -1.73 -5.50
CA TYR A 489 -15.58 -1.42 -6.06
C TYR A 489 -15.54 -1.39 -7.60
N ASN A 490 -16.68 -1.58 -8.27
CA ASN A 490 -16.81 -1.27 -9.70
C ASN A 490 -16.89 0.24 -9.97
N GLU A 491 -17.11 1.04 -8.94
CA GLU A 491 -17.10 2.50 -9.01
C GLU A 491 -15.75 3.04 -8.51
N GLN A 492 -15.41 4.25 -8.94
CA GLN A 492 -14.24 4.94 -8.41
C GLN A 492 -14.48 5.43 -6.97
N ASP A 493 -13.40 5.87 -6.33
CA ASP A 493 -13.47 6.59 -5.07
C ASP A 493 -14.45 7.77 -5.16
N LEU A 494 -15.39 7.87 -4.21
CA LEU A 494 -16.48 8.85 -4.25
C LEU A 494 -15.99 10.31 -4.20
N ALA A 495 -14.85 10.55 -3.57
CA ALA A 495 -14.32 11.90 -3.37
C ALA A 495 -13.21 12.26 -4.36
N ARG A 496 -12.84 11.34 -5.26
CA ARG A 496 -11.90 11.62 -6.35
C ARG A 496 -12.42 12.79 -7.19
N PRO A 497 -11.62 13.85 -7.38
CA PRO A 497 -11.98 14.97 -8.25
C PRO A 497 -12.33 14.48 -9.67
N LYS A 498 -13.43 15.01 -10.21
CA LYS A 498 -13.90 14.69 -11.58
C LYS A 498 -13.13 15.44 -12.65
N ASP A 499 -12.57 16.59 -12.31
CA ASP A 499 -11.68 17.36 -13.15
C ASP A 499 -10.30 16.70 -13.27
N GLN A 500 -9.63 17.02 -14.36
CA GLN A 500 -8.29 16.55 -14.60
C GLN A 500 -7.30 17.28 -13.68
N LEU A 501 -6.73 16.55 -12.73
CA LEU A 501 -5.79 17.10 -11.73
C LEU A 501 -4.40 17.41 -12.30
N ILE A 502 -3.94 16.60 -13.24
CA ILE A 502 -2.62 16.76 -13.87
C ILE A 502 -2.84 17.04 -15.36
N PRO A 503 -2.44 18.23 -15.85
CA PRO A 503 -2.60 18.58 -17.26
C PRO A 503 -1.84 17.60 -18.17
N ARG A 504 -2.56 17.01 -19.13
CA ARG A 504 -1.97 16.13 -20.16
C ARG A 504 -1.33 16.97 -21.25
N GLY A 505 -0.28 16.44 -21.85
CA GLY A 505 0.36 17.04 -23.03
C GLY A 505 1.36 18.15 -22.74
N ILE A 506 1.70 18.41 -21.48
CA ILE A 506 2.85 19.25 -21.13
C ILE A 506 4.12 18.40 -21.25
N PRO A 507 5.08 18.77 -22.11
CA PRO A 507 6.35 18.06 -22.19
C PRO A 507 7.10 18.10 -20.85
N VAL A 508 7.74 16.99 -20.51
CA VAL A 508 8.58 16.87 -19.31
C VAL A 508 10.02 17.22 -19.70
N LYS A 509 10.68 18.09 -18.92
CA LYS A 509 12.12 18.34 -19.09
C LYS A 509 12.89 17.15 -18.51
N ILE A 510 13.63 16.43 -19.35
CA ILE A 510 14.49 15.30 -18.97
C ILE A 510 15.88 15.53 -19.53
N ALA A 511 16.90 15.61 -18.67
CA ALA A 511 18.30 15.82 -19.05
C ALA A 511 18.50 17.03 -19.98
N GLY A 512 17.76 18.13 -19.75
CA GLY A 512 17.83 19.33 -20.59
C GLY A 512 16.87 19.34 -21.79
N HIS A 513 16.28 18.21 -22.16
CA HIS A 513 15.42 18.07 -23.34
C HIS A 513 13.93 18.06 -22.97
N LEU A 514 13.08 18.63 -23.82
CA LEU A 514 11.63 18.51 -23.68
C LEU A 514 11.19 17.20 -24.32
N ILE A 515 10.56 16.34 -23.51
CA ILE A 515 10.08 15.03 -23.92
C ILE A 515 8.57 15.04 -23.91
N ASP A 516 7.96 14.75 -25.07
CA ASP A 516 6.52 14.64 -25.19
C ASP A 516 6.00 13.46 -24.36
N PRO A 517 4.92 13.65 -23.59
CA PRO A 517 4.42 12.58 -22.75
C PRO A 517 3.71 11.49 -23.56
N ASP A 518 4.10 10.23 -23.34
CA ASP A 518 3.44 9.04 -23.91
C ASP A 518 2.13 8.70 -23.18
N TYR A 519 1.00 9.14 -23.72
CA TYR A 519 -0.33 8.69 -23.28
C TYR A 519 -0.94 7.76 -24.34
N ARG A 520 -1.19 6.50 -23.96
CA ARG A 520 -1.78 5.47 -24.82
C ARG A 520 -3.26 5.19 -24.54
N GLN A 521 -3.87 5.97 -23.65
CA GLN A 521 -5.29 5.88 -23.35
C GLN A 521 -6.12 6.24 -24.59
N GLY A 522 -7.03 5.36 -25.00
CA GLY A 522 -7.89 5.55 -26.17
C GLY A 522 -7.39 4.93 -27.49
N LYS A 523 -6.26 4.19 -27.50
CA LYS A 523 -5.77 3.46 -28.69
C LYS A 523 -5.88 1.93 -28.64
N VAL A 524 -6.56 1.34 -27.65
CA VAL A 524 -6.88 -0.09 -27.63
C VAL A 524 -8.31 -0.31 -27.14
N LEU A 525 -9.23 -0.36 -28.11
CA LEU A 525 -10.34 -1.33 -28.25
C LEU A 525 -10.91 -1.27 -29.69
N GLN A 526 -10.05 -1.03 -30.68
CA GLN A 526 -10.33 -1.32 -32.10
C GLN A 526 -9.31 -2.35 -32.55
N GLY A 527 -9.69 -3.61 -32.41
CA GLY A 527 -8.83 -4.78 -32.65
C GLY A 527 -9.47 -6.09 -32.21
N ALA A 528 -10.46 -6.03 -31.31
CA ALA A 528 -11.42 -7.11 -31.11
C ALA A 528 -12.77 -6.65 -31.70
N SER A 529 -12.95 -6.86 -33.00
CA SER A 529 -14.29 -6.86 -33.57
C SER A 529 -15.08 -7.99 -32.91
N ALA A 530 -16.27 -7.66 -32.44
CA ALA A 530 -17.28 -8.62 -32.05
C ALA A 530 -17.61 -9.51 -33.26
N GLU A 531 -17.07 -10.72 -33.28
CA GLU A 531 -17.78 -11.86 -33.85
C GLU A 531 -18.32 -12.67 -32.69
N GLU A 532 -19.64 -12.83 -32.71
CA GLU A 532 -20.44 -13.58 -31.75
C GLU A 532 -19.92 -15.03 -31.64
N ALA A 533 -19.23 -15.34 -30.56
CA ALA A 533 -18.94 -16.72 -30.20
C ALA A 533 -20.17 -17.29 -29.45
N GLU A 534 -21.01 -18.02 -30.18
CA GLU A 534 -21.99 -18.94 -29.61
C GLU A 534 -21.32 -19.86 -28.58
N ILE A 535 -21.78 -19.79 -27.33
CA ILE A 535 -21.37 -20.68 -26.26
C ILE A 535 -21.98 -22.07 -26.55
N LYS A 536 -21.18 -23.00 -27.09
CA LYS A 536 -21.51 -24.42 -27.07
C LYS A 536 -20.98 -25.06 -25.80
N SER A 537 -21.90 -25.55 -24.97
CA SER A 537 -21.64 -26.40 -23.80
C SER A 537 -20.94 -27.69 -24.22
N ALA A 538 -19.77 -27.97 -23.64
CA ALA A 538 -19.10 -29.27 -23.78
C ALA A 538 -19.54 -30.23 -22.65
N PRO A 539 -19.79 -31.52 -22.93
CA PRO A 539 -20.28 -32.47 -21.95
C PRO A 539 -19.15 -33.09 -21.11
N VAL A 540 -19.47 -33.34 -19.84
CA VAL A 540 -18.65 -34.06 -18.85
C VAL A 540 -18.59 -35.55 -19.21
N SER A 541 -17.38 -36.11 -19.34
CA SER A 541 -17.16 -37.55 -19.46
C SER A 541 -16.58 -38.14 -18.17
N VAL A 542 -17.25 -39.19 -17.70
CA VAL A 542 -16.94 -40.06 -16.55
C VAL A 542 -15.83 -41.07 -16.93
N PRO A 543 -14.95 -41.53 -16.01
CA PRO A 543 -13.87 -42.45 -16.36
C PRO A 543 -14.30 -43.92 -16.29
N VAL A 544 -13.76 -44.75 -17.20
CA VAL A 544 -13.75 -46.22 -17.09
C VAL A 544 -12.37 -46.76 -17.52
N GLU A 545 -11.94 -47.78 -16.78
CA GLU A 545 -10.66 -48.51 -16.70
C GLU A 545 -10.12 -49.15 -18.00
N GLY A 546 -8.80 -49.44 -18.02
CA GLY A 546 -8.21 -50.51 -18.85
C GLY A 546 -6.75 -50.33 -19.37
N VAL A 547 -5.78 -50.66 -18.52
CA VAL A 547 -4.40 -51.24 -18.67
C VAL A 547 -4.08 -52.01 -20.00
N PRO A 548 -2.81 -52.33 -20.47
CA PRO A 548 -1.42 -51.88 -20.16
C PRO A 548 -0.48 -51.59 -21.39
N GLU A 549 0.74 -51.10 -21.07
CA GLU A 549 2.10 -51.38 -21.62
C GLU A 549 2.42 -51.26 -23.14
N GLN A 550 3.41 -50.41 -23.49
CA GLN A 550 4.78 -50.81 -23.89
C GLN A 550 5.62 -49.62 -24.42
N GLU A 551 6.86 -49.55 -23.92
CA GLU A 551 8.12 -49.11 -24.55
C GLU A 551 8.14 -47.94 -25.56
N LEU A 552 8.72 -46.79 -25.15
CA LEU A 552 10.06 -46.28 -25.57
C LEU A 552 10.39 -44.94 -24.91
#